data_AF-A0A7V8W831-F1
#
_entry.id   AF-A0A7V8W831-F1
#
_cell.length_a   1.000
_cell.length_b   1.000
_cell.length_c   1.000
_cell.angle_alpha   90.00
_cell.angle_beta   90.00
_cell.angle_gamma   90.00
#
_symmetry.space_group_name_H-M   'P 1'
#
loop_
_entity.id
_entity.type
_entity.pdbx_description
1 polymer ?
#
loop_
_entity_poly.entity_id
_entity_poly.type
_entity_poly.pdbx_seq_one_letter_code
_entity_poly.pdbx_strand_id
1 'polypeptide(L)'
;MVRSFDIGVVRLAERFLKHDPPTSKEVEAVRTVVRASTAEVQSLLRLPGITCVGTAGTITTLAAMVQHLDRFEHARIHNYRLTLNDIVQLERELVSKTQAERRGMPALESGREEVIVSGVIILSTVMSSLGRCECLVSNFGLREGVLLNAAACSR
;
A
#
# COMPACT_ATOMS: atom_id res chain seq x y z
N MET A 1 -13.30 0.49 16.60
CA MET A 1 -12.79 -0.89 16.59
C MET A 1 -11.50 -0.94 15.80
N VAL A 2 -10.50 -1.68 16.25
CA VAL A 2 -9.21 -1.84 15.57
C VAL A 2 -8.99 -3.33 15.28
N ARG A 3 -8.39 -3.62 14.12
CA ARG A 3 -7.95 -4.96 13.71
C ARG A 3 -6.54 -4.86 13.17
N SER A 4 -5.71 -5.85 13.49
CA SER A 4 -4.36 -6.01 12.96
C SER A 4 -4.29 -7.35 12.24
N PHE A 5 -3.80 -7.35 11.01
CA PHE A 5 -3.70 -8.52 10.16
C PHE A 5 -2.23 -8.79 9.85
N ASP A 6 -1.81 -10.05 9.93
CA ASP A 6 -0.42 -10.45 9.68
C ASP A 6 -0.14 -10.63 8.17
N ILE A 7 -0.34 -9.54 7.41
CA ILE A 7 -0.22 -9.47 5.94
C ILE A 7 0.79 -8.40 5.50
N GLY A 8 1.84 -8.19 6.30
CA GLY A 8 2.88 -7.20 6.01
C GLY A 8 3.62 -7.46 4.70
N VAL A 9 4.07 -6.38 4.04
CA VAL A 9 4.70 -6.43 2.70
C VAL A 9 5.89 -7.38 2.63
N VAL A 10 6.79 -7.35 3.62
CA VAL A 10 7.96 -8.25 3.70
C VAL A 10 7.51 -9.70 3.80
N ARG A 11 6.60 -9.99 4.73
CA ARG A 11 6.10 -11.35 4.97
C ARG A 11 5.42 -11.93 3.73
N LEU A 12 4.58 -11.16 3.06
CA LEU A 12 3.91 -11.64 1.86
C LEU A 12 4.88 -11.82 0.69
N ALA A 13 5.86 -10.93 0.53
CA ALA A 13 6.92 -11.09 -0.47
C ALA A 13 7.71 -12.37 -0.22
N GLU A 14 8.30 -12.52 0.97
CA GLU A 14 9.09 -13.68 1.36
C GLU A 14 8.30 -14.98 1.25
N ARG A 15 7.01 -14.99 1.59
CA ARG A 15 6.20 -16.22 1.60
C ARG A 15 5.74 -16.65 0.21
N PHE A 16 5.39 -15.71 -0.67
CA PHE A 16 4.66 -16.01 -1.90
C PHE A 16 5.37 -15.60 -3.19
N LEU A 17 6.21 -14.56 -3.19
CA LEU A 17 6.84 -14.03 -4.40
C LEU A 17 8.25 -14.64 -4.54
N LYS A 18 8.36 -15.84 -5.12
CA LYS A 18 9.63 -16.59 -5.23
C LYS A 18 10.36 -16.33 -6.53
N HIS A 19 9.67 -15.85 -7.56
CA HIS A 19 10.25 -15.52 -8.86
C HIS A 19 10.42 -14.01 -9.03
N ASP A 20 11.34 -13.62 -9.91
CA ASP A 20 11.59 -12.24 -10.29
C ASP A 20 11.68 -12.10 -11.83
N PRO A 21 10.67 -11.53 -12.51
CA PRO A 21 9.39 -11.04 -11.96
C PRO A 21 8.52 -12.18 -11.37
N PRO A 22 7.60 -11.87 -10.43
CA PRO A 22 6.71 -12.87 -9.88
C PRO A 22 5.71 -13.37 -10.93
N THR A 23 5.37 -14.65 -10.83
CA THR A 23 4.41 -15.30 -11.72
C THR A 23 2.97 -14.90 -11.36
N SER A 24 2.04 -15.03 -12.33
CA SER A 24 0.61 -14.77 -12.08
C SER A 24 0.03 -15.62 -10.94
N LYS A 25 0.53 -16.84 -10.73
CA LYS A 25 0.11 -17.72 -9.64
C LYS A 25 0.53 -17.18 -8.28
N GLU A 26 1.73 -16.61 -8.17
CA GLU A 26 2.24 -16.02 -6.94
C GLU A 26 1.51 -14.73 -6.60
N VAL A 27 1.26 -13.88 -7.60
CA VAL A 27 0.42 -12.68 -7.45
C VAL A 27 -0.97 -13.07 -6.93
N GLU A 28 -1.60 -14.08 -7.53
CA GLU A 28 -2.93 -14.54 -7.10
C GLU A 28 -2.93 -15.16 -5.69
N ALA A 29 -1.83 -15.81 -5.29
CA ALA A 29 -1.66 -16.32 -3.93
C ALA A 29 -1.64 -15.18 -2.89
N VAL A 30 -0.91 -14.09 -3.17
CA VAL A 30 -0.92 -12.87 -2.34
C VAL A 30 -2.33 -12.29 -2.28
N ARG A 31 -3.00 -12.12 -3.43
CA ARG A 31 -4.38 -11.60 -3.49
C ARG A 31 -5.34 -12.44 -2.66
N THR A 32 -5.23 -13.77 -2.72
CA THR A 32 -6.08 -14.70 -1.96
C THR A 32 -5.96 -14.47 -0.46
N VAL A 33 -4.74 -14.33 0.06
CA VAL A 33 -4.51 -14.05 1.49
C VAL A 33 -5.08 -12.69 1.88
N VAL A 34 -4.84 -11.65 1.08
CA VAL A 34 -5.35 -10.30 1.38
C VAL A 34 -6.88 -10.25 1.32
N ARG A 35 -7.52 -10.94 0.37
CA ARG A 35 -8.99 -11.05 0.31
C ARG A 35 -9.55 -11.76 1.54
N ALA A 36 -8.93 -12.85 1.98
CA ALA A 36 -9.35 -13.55 3.19
C ALA A 36 -9.27 -12.64 4.42
N SER A 37 -8.18 -11.89 4.59
CA SER A 37 -8.03 -10.93 5.71
C SER A 37 -9.00 -9.75 5.64
N THR A 38 -9.39 -9.32 4.44
CA THR A 38 -10.30 -8.17 4.26
C THR A 38 -11.79 -8.54 4.33
N ALA A 39 -12.14 -9.82 4.22
CA ALA A 39 -13.53 -10.29 4.27
C ALA A 39 -14.23 -9.92 5.59
N GLU A 40 -13.53 -10.03 6.73
CA GLU A 40 -14.07 -9.61 8.03
C GLU A 40 -14.42 -8.12 8.04
N VAL A 41 -13.57 -7.28 7.43
CA VAL A 41 -13.74 -5.83 7.36
C VAL A 41 -14.89 -5.45 6.43
N GLN A 42 -15.07 -6.14 5.30
CA GLN A 42 -16.16 -5.89 4.36
C GLN A 42 -17.55 -5.93 5.03
N SER A 43 -17.76 -6.90 5.93
CA SER A 43 -19.03 -7.04 6.66
C SER A 43 -19.37 -5.80 7.53
N LEU A 44 -18.34 -5.09 7.98
CA LEU A 44 -18.43 -3.93 8.88
C LEU A 44 -18.54 -2.60 8.12
N LEU A 45 -18.08 -2.55 6.86
CA LEU A 45 -18.07 -1.33 6.03
C LEU A 45 -19.36 -1.07 5.27
N ARG A 46 -20.47 -1.74 5.60
CA ARG A 46 -21.80 -1.48 5.01
C ARG A 46 -22.34 -0.06 5.31
N LEU A 47 -21.58 0.78 6.02
CA LEU A 47 -21.92 2.17 6.27
C LEU A 47 -21.49 3.03 5.07
N PRO A 48 -22.40 3.81 4.45
CA PRO A 48 -22.02 4.78 3.42
C PRO A 48 -21.11 5.87 4.00
N GLY A 49 -20.27 6.49 3.15
CA GLY A 49 -19.48 7.68 3.51
C GLY A 49 -18.11 7.44 4.16
N ILE A 50 -17.59 6.21 4.17
CA ILE A 50 -16.25 5.92 4.73
C ILE A 50 -15.14 6.32 3.75
N THR A 51 -14.19 7.12 4.24
CA THR A 51 -12.96 7.47 3.53
C THR A 51 -11.89 6.39 3.78
N CYS A 52 -11.29 5.87 2.70
CA CYS A 52 -10.11 5.02 2.82
C CYS A 52 -8.87 5.89 2.99
N VAL A 53 -8.12 5.69 4.08
CA VAL A 53 -6.86 6.41 4.33
C VAL A 53 -5.73 5.39 4.41
N GLY A 54 -4.69 5.60 3.60
CA GLY A 54 -3.46 4.81 3.62
C GLY A 54 -2.32 5.61 4.26
N THR A 55 -1.45 4.94 5.01
CA THR A 55 -0.27 5.55 5.65
C THR A 55 0.95 4.65 5.51
N ALA A 56 2.09 5.10 6.01
CA ALA A 56 3.39 4.44 6.01
C ALA A 56 4.06 4.35 4.62
N GLY A 57 5.27 3.78 4.62
CA GLY A 57 6.22 3.89 3.52
C GLY A 57 5.70 3.37 2.18
N THR A 58 4.98 2.26 2.13
CA THR A 58 4.44 1.74 0.87
C THR A 58 3.46 2.72 0.24
N ILE A 59 2.51 3.24 1.02
CA ILE A 59 1.48 4.14 0.50
C ILE A 59 2.11 5.44 0.00
N THR A 60 3.05 6.02 0.76
CA THR A 60 3.73 7.26 0.35
C THR A 60 4.63 7.05 -0.86
N THR A 61 5.31 5.91 -0.97
CA THR A 61 6.09 5.54 -2.17
C THR A 61 5.17 5.40 -3.39
N LEU A 62 4.06 4.66 -3.30
CA LEU A 62 3.12 4.54 -4.43
C LEU A 62 2.53 5.89 -4.83
N ALA A 63 2.23 6.76 -3.86
CA ALA A 63 1.77 8.13 -4.12
C ALA A 63 2.80 8.93 -4.93
N ALA A 64 4.07 8.81 -4.57
CA ALA A 64 5.15 9.49 -5.27
C ALA A 64 5.42 8.90 -6.66
N MET A 65 5.34 7.57 -6.81
CA MET A 65 5.52 6.89 -8.10
C MET A 65 4.41 7.25 -9.10
N VAL A 66 3.14 7.23 -8.67
CA VAL A 66 1.99 7.64 -9.50
C VAL A 66 2.13 9.10 -9.94
N GLN A 67 2.65 9.97 -9.09
CA GLN A 67 2.89 11.38 -9.41
C GLN A 67 4.19 11.64 -10.19
N HIS A 68 4.96 10.60 -10.48
CA HIS A 68 6.28 10.69 -11.12
C HIS A 68 7.22 11.69 -10.42
N LEU A 69 7.27 11.64 -9.08
CA LEU A 69 8.17 12.49 -8.31
C LEU A 69 9.61 11.97 -8.40
N ASP A 70 10.57 12.88 -8.61
CA ASP A 70 12.00 12.53 -8.57
C ASP A 70 12.48 12.26 -7.13
N ARG A 71 11.80 12.84 -6.14
CA ARG A 71 12.12 12.73 -4.71
C ARG A 71 10.89 12.86 -3.85
N PHE A 72 11.02 12.50 -2.58
CA PHE A 72 9.95 12.66 -1.60
C PHE A 72 9.60 14.15 -1.40
N GLU A 73 8.33 14.49 -1.62
CA GLU A 73 7.79 15.84 -1.41
C GLU A 73 6.52 15.78 -0.55
N HIS A 74 6.66 16.08 0.75
CA HIS A 74 5.57 15.94 1.73
C HIS A 74 4.27 16.63 1.29
N ALA A 75 4.36 17.88 0.80
CA ALA A 75 3.19 18.67 0.39
C ALA A 75 2.43 18.07 -0.81
N ARG A 76 3.10 17.28 -1.65
CA ARG A 76 2.49 16.57 -2.77
C ARG A 76 1.97 15.19 -2.40
N ILE A 77 2.55 14.57 -1.37
CA ILE A 77 2.23 13.21 -0.93
C ILE A 77 1.07 13.23 0.07
N HIS A 78 1.12 14.11 1.07
CA HIS A 78 0.07 14.19 2.08
C HIS A 78 -1.24 14.72 1.48
N ASN A 79 -2.35 14.08 1.80
CA ASN A 79 -3.69 14.32 1.25
C ASN A 79 -3.82 14.07 -0.26
N TYR A 80 -2.82 13.46 -0.89
CA TYR A 80 -2.95 12.98 -2.25
C TYR A 80 -4.02 11.89 -2.32
N ARG A 81 -4.81 11.88 -3.39
CA ARG A 81 -5.85 10.89 -3.65
C ARG A 81 -5.33 9.88 -4.66
N LEU A 82 -4.91 8.71 -4.18
CA LEU A 82 -4.54 7.60 -5.04
C LEU A 82 -5.79 6.92 -5.56
N THR A 83 -5.99 6.91 -6.87
CA THR A 83 -7.13 6.19 -7.46
C THR A 83 -6.82 4.71 -7.61
N LEU A 84 -7.86 3.86 -7.57
CA LEU A 84 -7.71 2.44 -7.84
C LEU A 84 -7.13 2.19 -9.24
N ASN A 85 -7.49 3.03 -10.21
CA ASN A 85 -6.98 2.90 -11.58
C ASN A 85 -5.46 3.14 -11.63
N ASP A 86 -4.97 4.20 -10.99
CA ASP A 86 -3.53 4.48 -10.93
C ASP A 86 -2.77 3.34 -10.27
N ILE A 87 -3.32 2.79 -9.17
CA ILE A 87 -2.73 1.67 -8.46
C ILE A 87 -2.72 0.39 -9.30
N VAL A 88 -3.78 0.10 -10.06
CA VAL A 88 -3.82 -1.07 -10.94
C VAL A 88 -2.85 -0.93 -12.11
N GLN A 89 -2.69 0.29 -12.66
CA GLN A 89 -1.70 0.55 -13.71
C GLN A 89 -0.28 0.39 -13.18
N LEU A 90 0.03 1.00 -12.03
CA LEU A 90 1.33 0.90 -11.38
C LEU A 90 1.63 -0.55 -10.93
N GLU A 91 0.62 -1.29 -10.48
CA GLU A 91 0.77 -2.72 -10.17
C GLU A 91 1.24 -3.51 -11.39
N ARG A 92 0.58 -3.33 -12.54
CA ARG A 92 0.94 -4.03 -13.79
C ARG A 92 2.38 -3.74 -14.17
N GLU A 93 2.80 -2.48 -14.06
CA GLU A 93 4.19 -2.08 -14.33
C GLU A 93 5.15 -2.78 -13.36
N LEU A 94 4.92 -2.66 -12.04
CA LEU A 94 5.81 -3.20 -11.02
C LEU A 94 5.92 -4.73 -11.09
N VAL A 95 4.81 -5.44 -11.31
CA VAL A 95 4.78 -6.90 -11.42
C VAL A 95 5.51 -7.40 -12.66
N SER A 96 5.52 -6.62 -13.75
CA SER A 96 6.17 -7.02 -15.01
C SER A 96 7.69 -6.89 -15.02
N LYS A 97 8.27 -6.17 -14.06
CA LYS A 97 9.70 -5.86 -13.98
C LYS A 97 10.44 -6.82 -13.06
N THR A 98 11.74 -7.01 -13.28
CA THR A 98 12.66 -7.61 -12.31
C THR A 98 12.98 -6.62 -11.18
N GLN A 99 13.56 -7.10 -10.07
CA GLN A 99 14.09 -6.25 -9.00
C GLN A 99 15.15 -5.29 -9.54
N ALA A 100 15.98 -5.75 -10.47
CA ALA A 100 17.01 -4.93 -11.12
C ALA A 100 16.40 -3.80 -11.97
N GLU A 101 15.29 -4.04 -12.65
CA GLU A 101 14.59 -3.01 -13.42
C GLU A 101 13.74 -2.08 -12.55
N ARG A 102 13.22 -2.58 -11.43
CA ARG A 102 12.58 -1.73 -10.41
C ARG A 102 13.60 -0.82 -9.74
N ARG A 103 14.83 -1.27 -9.58
CA ARG A 103 15.93 -0.46 -9.05
C ARG A 103 16.18 0.73 -9.97
N GLY A 104 16.02 1.93 -9.43
CA GLY A 104 16.15 3.18 -10.19
C GLY A 104 14.85 3.71 -10.78
N MET A 105 13.71 3.04 -10.55
CA MET A 105 12.41 3.68 -10.78
C MET A 105 12.28 4.92 -9.87
N PRO A 106 11.77 6.07 -10.39
CA PRO A 106 11.58 7.28 -9.61
C PRO A 106 10.78 7.02 -8.32
N ALA A 107 11.15 7.72 -7.25
CA ALA A 107 10.57 7.61 -5.91
C ALA A 107 10.65 6.24 -5.20
N LEU A 108 11.20 5.20 -5.83
CA LEU A 108 11.41 3.91 -5.19
C LEU A 108 12.78 3.87 -4.48
N GLU A 109 12.75 3.89 -3.15
CA GLU A 109 13.96 3.78 -2.32
C GLU A 109 14.68 2.45 -2.56
N SER A 110 16.01 2.49 -2.63
CA SER A 110 16.86 1.29 -2.68
C SER A 110 16.58 0.40 -1.47
N GLY A 111 16.48 -0.91 -1.69
CA GLY A 111 16.09 -1.90 -0.68
C GLY A 111 14.58 -2.15 -0.61
N ARG A 112 13.74 -1.42 -1.37
CA ARG A 112 12.29 -1.66 -1.45
C ARG A 112 11.84 -2.37 -2.72
N GLU A 113 12.75 -2.64 -3.65
CA GLU A 113 12.43 -3.19 -4.97
C GLU A 113 11.76 -4.56 -4.90
N GLU A 114 12.07 -5.35 -3.88
CA GLU A 114 11.45 -6.65 -3.64
C GLU A 114 10.04 -6.50 -3.05
N VAL A 115 9.89 -5.66 -2.01
CA VAL A 115 8.67 -5.60 -1.20
C VAL A 115 7.61 -4.64 -1.74
N ILE A 116 7.96 -3.76 -2.67
CA ILE A 116 6.98 -2.84 -3.27
C ILE A 116 5.91 -3.58 -4.06
N VAL A 117 6.25 -4.74 -4.65
CA VAL A 117 5.31 -5.56 -5.41
C VAL A 117 4.20 -6.12 -4.52
N SER A 118 4.56 -6.73 -3.38
CA SER A 118 3.54 -7.19 -2.43
C SER A 118 2.74 -6.01 -1.88
N GLY A 119 3.38 -4.86 -1.63
CA GLY A 119 2.72 -3.63 -1.19
C GLY A 119 1.65 -3.11 -2.13
N VAL A 120 1.94 -3.02 -3.43
CA VAL A 120 0.96 -2.57 -4.42
C VAL A 120 -0.18 -3.58 -4.60
N ILE A 121 0.12 -4.89 -4.55
CA ILE A 121 -0.90 -5.96 -4.60
C ILE A 121 -1.83 -5.87 -3.36
N ILE A 122 -1.27 -5.62 -2.17
CA ILE A 122 -2.06 -5.43 -0.95
C ILE A 122 -3.02 -4.26 -1.14
N LEU A 123 -2.51 -3.08 -1.52
CA LEU A 123 -3.35 -1.88 -1.65
C LEU A 123 -4.44 -2.08 -2.72
N SER A 124 -4.09 -2.58 -3.90
CA SER A 124 -5.05 -2.78 -4.99
C SER A 124 -6.14 -3.78 -4.60
N THR A 125 -5.77 -4.84 -3.90
CA THR A 125 -6.69 -5.88 -3.44
C THR A 125 -7.59 -5.36 -2.32
N VAL A 126 -7.04 -4.63 -1.34
CA VAL A 126 -7.83 -4.00 -0.27
C VAL A 126 -8.84 -3.02 -0.87
N MET A 127 -8.40 -2.10 -1.73
CA MET A 127 -9.30 -1.11 -2.35
C MET A 127 -10.41 -1.78 -3.15
N SER A 128 -10.07 -2.78 -3.98
CA SER A 128 -11.05 -3.54 -4.77
C SER A 128 -12.03 -4.31 -3.89
N SER A 129 -11.53 -5.04 -2.89
CA SER A 129 -12.36 -5.79 -1.94
C SER A 129 -13.32 -4.88 -1.19
N LEU A 130 -12.89 -3.69 -0.77
CA LEU A 130 -13.72 -2.79 0.01
C LEU A 130 -14.61 -1.88 -0.86
N GLY A 131 -14.55 -2.02 -2.20
CA GLY A 131 -15.29 -1.18 -3.14
C GLY A 131 -14.89 0.30 -3.06
N ARG A 132 -13.59 0.58 -2.86
CA ARG A 132 -13.05 1.95 -2.75
C ARG A 132 -12.35 2.34 -4.04
N CYS A 133 -12.83 3.40 -4.67
CA CYS A 133 -12.22 3.94 -5.89
C CYS A 133 -10.99 4.81 -5.62
N GLU A 134 -10.82 5.27 -4.37
CA GLU A 134 -9.71 6.14 -3.97
C GLU A 134 -9.21 5.83 -2.55
N CYS A 135 -7.95 6.17 -2.30
CA CYS A 135 -7.27 6.10 -1.02
C CYS A 135 -6.59 7.45 -0.76
N LEU A 136 -6.95 8.11 0.34
CA LEU A 136 -6.31 9.35 0.78
C LEU A 136 -4.98 9.02 1.47
N VAL A 137 -3.91 9.69 1.07
CA VAL A 137 -2.56 9.41 1.58
C VAL A 137 -2.25 10.25 2.81
N SER A 138 -1.94 9.60 3.92
CA SER A 138 -1.41 10.24 5.13
C SER A 138 0.08 10.00 5.23
N ASN A 139 0.86 11.09 5.27
CA ASN A 139 2.28 10.98 5.61
C ASN A 139 2.51 10.85 7.13
N PHE A 140 1.46 11.03 7.94
CA PHE A 140 1.51 10.77 9.38
C PHE A 140 1.06 9.35 9.67
N GLY A 141 1.73 8.72 10.63
CA GLY A 141 1.47 7.36 11.07
C GLY A 141 1.68 7.22 12.57
N LEU A 142 2.29 6.09 12.96
CA LEU A 142 2.40 5.70 14.37
C LEU A 142 3.21 6.70 15.21
N ARG A 143 4.31 7.24 14.67
CA ARG A 143 5.21 8.15 15.39
C ARG A 143 4.51 9.44 15.77
N GLU A 144 3.81 10.05 14.81
CA GLU A 144 3.05 11.27 15.00
C GLU A 144 1.85 11.02 15.94
N GLY A 145 1.20 9.87 15.80
CA GLY A 145 0.12 9.46 16.71
C GLY A 145 0.56 9.33 18.16
N VAL A 146 1.73 8.73 18.43
CA VAL A 146 2.30 8.62 19.79
C VAL A 146 2.63 10.01 20.35
N LEU A 147 3.22 10.90 19.54
CA LEU A 147 3.56 12.26 19.96
C LEU A 147 2.32 13.08 20.32
N LEU A 148 1.26 13.01 19.50
CA LEU A 148 -0.01 13.67 19.79
C LEU A 148 -0.68 13.12 21.05
N ASN A 149 -0.64 11.80 21.26
CA ASN A 149 -1.18 11.17 22.46
C ASN A 149 -0.44 11.66 23.72
N ALA A 150 0.90 11.70 23.69
CA ALA A 150 1.69 12.19 24.81
C ALA A 150 1.42 13.67 25.13
N ALA A 151 1.29 14.52 24.11
CA ALA A 151 0.95 15.94 24.27
C ALA A 151 -0.47 16.16 24.81
N ALA A 152 -1.43 15.30 24.44
CA ALA A 152 -2.80 15.36 24.95
C ALA A 152 -2.90 14.92 26.43
N CYS A 153 -2.10 13.93 26.84
CA CYS A 153 -2.03 13.46 28.23
C CYS A 153 -1.21 14.36 29.18
N SER A 154 -0.52 15.37 28.65
CA SER A 154 0.26 16.33 29.44
C SER A 154 -0.58 17.54 29.91
N ARG A 155 -1.92 17.42 29.90
CA ARG A 155 -2.87 18.42 30.38
C ARG A 155 -3.65 17.91 31.59
#